data_AF-A0A7C4GR21-F1
#
_entry.id   AF-A0A7C4GR21-F1
#
_cell.length_a   1.000
_cell.length_b   1.000
_cell.length_c   1.000
_cell.angle_alpha   90.00
_cell.angle_beta   90.00
_cell.angle_gamma   90.00
#
_symmetry.space_group_name_H-M   'P 1'
#
loop_
_entity.id
_entity.type
_entity.pdbx_description
1 polymer ?
#
loop_
_entity_poly.entity_id
_entity_poly.type
_entity_poly.pdbx_seq_one_letter_code
_entity_poly.pdbx_strand_id
1 'polypeptide(L)' 'MAVYYLKTPISEEEVRKLKVNDVLYITGTIVTARDQAHRRALEYIKDG' A
#
# COMPACT_ATOMS: atom_id res chain seq x y z
N MET A 1 -5.15 16.92 11.62
CA MET A 1 -4.36 15.72 11.96
C MET A 1 -5.31 14.74 12.61
N ALA A 2 -5.71 13.72 11.86
CA ALA A 2 -6.54 12.62 12.35
C ALA A 2 -5.69 11.35 12.50
N VAL A 3 -6.18 10.40 13.29
CA VAL A 3 -5.58 9.09 13.47
C VAL A 3 -6.50 8.05 12.85
N TYR A 4 -5.97 7.21 11.95
CA TYR A 4 -6.72 6.15 11.28
C TYR A 4 -6.16 4.78 11.65
N TYR A 5 -7.06 3.80 11.77
CA TYR A 5 -6.75 2.39 11.93
C TYR A 5 -7.32 1.63 10.74
N LEU A 6 -6.46 1.28 9.78
CA LEU A 6 -6.84 0.63 8.54
C LEU A 6 -6.58 -0.87 8.62
N LYS A 7 -7.43 -1.67 7.99
CA LYS A 7 -7.23 -3.11 7.83
C LYS A 7 -7.08 -3.49 6.36
N THR A 8 -6.11 -4.33 6.03
CA THR A 8 -5.95 -4.82 4.66
C THR A 8 -6.97 -5.91 4.33
N PRO A 9 -7.52 -5.98 3.10
CA PRO A 9 -7.26 -5.07 1.97
C PRO A 9 -7.93 -3.70 2.16
N ILE A 10 -7.20 -2.64 1.85
CA ILE A 10 -7.67 -1.25 2.00
C ILE A 10 -8.33 -0.83 0.69
N SER A 11 -9.52 -0.24 0.77
CA SER A 11 -10.21 0.26 -0.41
C SER A 11 -9.64 1.58 -0.92
N GLU A 12 -9.77 1.86 -2.21
CA GLU A 12 -9.37 3.15 -2.79
C GLU A 12 -10.14 4.32 -2.16
N GLU A 13 -11.43 4.13 -1.85
CA GLU A 13 -12.27 5.14 -1.23
C GLU A 13 -11.75 5.55 0.17
N GLU A 14 -11.27 4.59 0.96
CA GLU A 14 -10.64 4.87 2.25
C GLU A 14 -9.33 5.66 2.10
N VAL A 15 -8.48 5.26 1.14
CA VAL A 15 -7.20 5.96 0.88
C VAL A 15 -7.42 7.39 0.41
N ARG A 16 -8.44 7.64 -0.41
CA ARG A 16 -8.76 8.99 -0.92
C ARG A 16 -9.21 9.98 0.16
N LYS A 17 -9.61 9.51 1.34
CA LYS A 17 -10.01 10.36 2.48
C LYS A 17 -8.81 10.89 3.27
N LEU A 18 -7.64 10.28 3.12
CA LEU A 18 -6.43 10.60 3.89
C LEU A 18 -5.83 11.94 3.47
N LYS A 19 -5.26 12.68 4.42
CA LYS A 19 -4.59 13.96 4.17
C LYS A 19 -3.13 13.88 4.63
N VAL A 20 -2.31 14.76 4.05
CA VAL A 20 -0.92 14.93 4.48
C VAL A 20 -0.89 15.26 5.98
N ASN A 21 0.04 14.65 6.70
CA ASN A 21 0.20 14.71 8.16
C ASN A 21 -0.85 13.94 9.00
N ASP A 22 -1.70 13.11 8.40
CA ASP A 22 -2.48 12.14 9.18
C ASP A 22 -1.60 10.97 9.63
N VAL A 23 -1.95 10.38 10.79
CA VAL A 23 -1.24 9.23 11.35
C VAL A 23 -2.04 7.96 11.05
N LEU A 24 -1.35 6.95 10.53
CA LEU A 24 -1.95 5.69 10.10
C LEU A 24 -1.38 4.52 10.91
N TYR A 25 -2.25 3.68 11.42
CA TYR A 25 -1.94 2.33 11.89
C TYR A 25 -2.56 1.33 10.92
N ILE A 26 -1.76 0.43 10.36
CA ILE A 26 -2.20 -0.56 9.38
C ILE A 26 -2.10 -1.95 10.01
N THR A 27 -3.22 -2.67 10.04
CA THR A 27 -3.31 -4.03 10.59
C THR A 27 -3.67 -5.02 9.49
N GLY A 28 -2.86 -6.05 9.31
CA GLY A 28 -3.12 -7.13 8.36
C GLY A 28 -1.86 -7.55 7.62
N THR A 29 -2.03 -8.04 6.39
CA THR A 29 -0.93 -8.56 5.58
C THR A 29 -0.26 -7.43 4.82
N ILE A 30 1.04 -7.23 5.07
CA ILE A 30 1.87 -6.25 4.36
C ILE A 30 2.98 -7.02 3.63
N VAL A 31 3.12 -6.76 2.34
CA VAL A 31 4.21 -7.32 1.53
C VAL A 31 5.28 -6.25 1.36
N THR A 32 6.54 -6.61 1.62
CA THR A 32 7.67 -5.70 1.39
C THR A 32 8.27 -5.97 0.02
N ALA A 33 8.54 -4.90 -0.73
CA ALA A 33 9.20 -4.94 -2.02
C ALA A 33 10.06 -3.68 -2.18
N ARG A 34 11.19 -3.82 -2.86
CA ARG A 34 12.07 -2.71 -3.24
C ARG A 34 12.55 -2.91 -4.68
N ASP A 35 13.63 -2.26 -5.05
CA ASP A 35 14.20 -2.13 -6.39
C ASP A 35 14.19 -3.45 -7.18
N GLN A 36 14.81 -4.52 -6.66
CA GLN A 36 14.89 -5.80 -7.38
C GLN A 36 13.54 -6.51 -7.51
N ALA A 37 12.69 -6.42 -6.48
CA ALA A 37 11.35 -7.01 -6.51
C ALA A 37 10.45 -6.28 -7.52
N HIS A 38 10.51 -4.95 -7.56
CA HIS A 38 9.79 -4.15 -8.56
C HIS A 38 10.30 -4.42 -9.98
N ARG A 39 11.62 -4.54 -10.17
CA ARG A 39 12.20 -4.89 -11.48
C ARG A 39 11.69 -6.25 -11.98
N ARG A 40 11.76 -7.27 -11.13
CA ARG A 40 11.29 -8.62 -11.45
C ARG A 40 9.79 -8.66 -11.72
N ALA A 41 8.99 -7.91 -10.96
CA ALA A 41 7.55 -7.82 -11.20
C ALA A 41 7.23 -7.24 -12.59
N LEU A 42 7.99 -6.22 -13.03
CA LEU A 42 7.84 -5.67 -14.38
C LEU A 42 8.31 -6.63 -15.48
N GLU A 43 9.38 -7.39 -15.25
CA GLU A 43 9.84 -8.45 -16.18
C GLU A 43 8.75 -9.51 -16.34
N TYR A 44 8.18 -10.02 -15.24
CA TYR A 44 7.08 -11.00 -15.27
C TYR A 44 5.82 -10.48 -15.97
N ILE A 45 5.50 -9.19 -15.86
CA ILE A 45 4.38 -8.60 -16.59
C ILE A 45 4.66 -8.54 -18.11
N LYS A 46 5.92 -8.36 -18.51
CA LYS A 46 6.31 -8.28 -19.93
C LYS A 46 6.44 -9.65 -20.60
N ASP A 47 6.87 -10.65 -19.85
CA ASP A 47 7.13 -12.01 -20.33
C ASP A 47 5.86 -12.91 -20.30
N GLY A 48 4.76 -12.41 -19.71
CA GLY A 48 3.42 -13.01 -19.76
C GLY A 48 2.62 -12.62 -21.00
#